data_AF-A0A097EJQ7-F1
#
_entry.id   AF-A0A097EJQ7-F1
#
_cell.length_a   1.000
_cell.length_b   1.000
_cell.length_c   1.000
_cell.angle_alpha   90.00
_cell.angle_beta   90.00
_cell.angle_gamma   90.00
#
_symmetry.space_group_name_H-M   'P 1'
#
loop_
_entity.id
_entity.type
_entity.pdbx_description
1 polymer ?
#
loop_
_entity_poly.entity_id
_entity_poly.type
_entity_poly.pdbx_seq_one_letter_code
_entity_poly.pdbx_strand_id
1 'polypeptide(L)'
;MTTYPLSEPATIYAIEGDTEAMSDVVGQGTLADCVDVVAAMSPDRQQAIFIQMDDLGLRFGPPEVAELLRFLRDESAGLSDNEIADIPDDR
;
A
#
# COMPACT_ATOMS: atom_id res chain seq x y z
N MET A 1 5.31 5.03 15.28
CA MET A 1 5.60 3.99 14.27
C MET A 1 4.29 3.32 13.95
N THR A 2 3.68 3.67 12.82
CA THR A 2 2.41 3.09 12.39
C THR A 2 2.75 1.77 11.72
N THR A 3 2.46 0.65 12.38
CA THR A 3 2.68 -0.67 11.77
C THR A 3 1.41 -1.06 11.04
N TYR A 4 1.51 -1.25 9.72
CA TYR A 4 0.41 -1.74 8.92
C TYR A 4 0.38 -3.27 8.98
N PRO A 5 -0.79 -3.88 9.18
CA PRO A 5 -0.91 -5.33 9.25
C PRO A 5 -0.87 -5.95 7.84
N LEU A 6 0.32 -5.96 7.24
CA LEU A 6 0.56 -6.34 5.84
C LEU A 6 0.17 -7.78 5.50
N SER A 7 0.15 -8.67 6.48
CA SER A 7 -0.20 -10.09 6.33
C SER A 7 -1.71 -10.37 6.35
N GLU A 8 -2.52 -9.38 6.73
CA GLU A 8 -3.95 -9.57 6.87
C GLU A 8 -4.64 -9.61 5.50
N PRO A 9 -5.73 -10.38 5.38
CA PRO A 9 -6.50 -10.47 4.15
C PRO A 9 -7.14 -9.11 3.81
N ALA A 10 -7.00 -8.73 2.55
CA ALA A 10 -7.56 -7.51 2.01
C ALA A 10 -8.08 -7.70 0.59
N THR A 11 -9.03 -6.85 0.23
CA THR A 11 -9.71 -6.85 -1.07
C THR A 11 -9.65 -5.45 -1.67
N ILE A 12 -9.28 -5.37 -2.95
CA ILE A 12 -9.26 -4.14 -3.74
C ILE A 12 -10.58 -3.99 -4.48
N TYR A 13 -11.23 -2.84 -4.30
CA TYR A 13 -12.45 -2.48 -5.00
C TYR A 13 -12.19 -1.30 -5.94
N ALA A 14 -12.68 -1.39 -7.17
CA ALA A 14 -12.74 -0.25 -8.08
C ALA A 14 -13.98 0.61 -7.77
N ILE A 15 -13.79 1.92 -7.87
CA ILE A 15 -14.87 2.88 -7.89
C ILE A 15 -15.30 3.06 -9.33
N GLU A 16 -16.52 2.67 -9.68
CA GLU A 16 -17.10 3.01 -10.98
C GLU A 16 -18.00 4.25 -10.85
N GLY A 17 -17.51 5.35 -11.41
CA GLY A 17 -18.23 6.62 -11.48
C GLY A 17 -18.10 7.50 -10.24
N ASP A 18 -18.95 8.52 -10.16
CA ASP A 18 -18.94 9.55 -9.09
C ASP A 18 -19.54 9.06 -7.77
N THR A 19 -19.99 7.80 -7.73
CA THR A 19 -20.64 7.23 -6.56
C THR A 19 -19.64 6.30 -5.89
N GLU A 20 -19.45 6.42 -4.58
CA GLU A 20 -18.63 5.51 -3.75
C GLU A 20 -19.20 4.06 -3.70
N ALA A 21 -20.03 3.69 -4.67
CA ALA A 21 -20.48 2.33 -4.89
C ALA A 21 -19.27 1.51 -5.36
N MET A 22 -18.85 0.59 -4.49
CA MET A 22 -17.89 -0.45 -4.84
C MET A 22 -18.55 -1.36 -5.88
N SER A 23 -18.12 -1.24 -7.12
CA SER A 23 -18.79 -1.90 -8.24
C SER A 23 -18.08 -3.20 -8.64
N ASP A 24 -16.76 -3.26 -8.53
CA ASP A 24 -15.97 -4.40 -9.00
C ASP A 24 -14.77 -4.72 -8.09
N VAL A 25 -14.50 -6.02 -7.89
CA VAL A 25 -13.33 -6.50 -7.16
C VAL A 25 -12.17 -6.63 -8.14
N VAL A 26 -11.18 -5.76 -7.96
CA VAL A 26 -10.00 -5.68 -8.85
C VAL A 26 -8.95 -6.70 -8.47
N GLY A 27 -8.90 -7.09 -7.19
CA GLY A 27 -7.95 -8.05 -6.67
C GLY A 27 -8.24 -8.39 -5.22
N GLN A 28 -7.74 -9.54 -4.77
CA GLN A 28 -7.90 -10.00 -3.39
C GLN A 28 -6.62 -10.75 -3.00
N GLY A 29 -6.15 -10.52 -1.78
CA GLY A 29 -4.91 -11.09 -1.30
C GLY A 29 -4.62 -10.66 0.13
N THR A 30 -3.34 -10.50 0.46
CA THR A 30 -2.93 -9.80 1.68
C THR A 30 -2.80 -8.31 1.41
N LEU A 31 -2.83 -7.47 2.46
CA LEU A 31 -2.60 -6.03 2.29
C LEU A 31 -1.30 -5.73 1.53
N ALA A 32 -0.22 -6.50 1.77
CA ALA A 32 1.02 -6.38 1.00
C ALA A 32 0.82 -6.64 -0.51
N ASP A 33 0.14 -7.73 -0.86
CA ASP A 33 -0.13 -8.09 -2.26
C ASP A 33 -1.02 -7.04 -2.94
N CYS A 34 -2.04 -6.56 -2.22
CA CYS A 34 -2.92 -5.52 -2.73
C CYS A 34 -2.18 -4.21 -3.00
N VAL A 35 -1.26 -3.82 -2.12
CA VAL A 35 -0.42 -2.63 -2.32
C VAL A 35 0.46 -2.81 -3.56
N ASP A 36 1.09 -3.97 -3.75
CA ASP A 36 1.96 -4.22 -4.92
C ASP A 36 1.16 -4.12 -6.23
N VAL A 37 -0.04 -4.70 -6.25
CA VAL A 37 -0.98 -4.61 -7.37
C VAL A 37 -1.35 -3.16 -7.67
N VAL A 38 -1.69 -2.36 -6.64
CA VAL A 38 -2.03 -0.94 -6.83
C VAL A 38 -0.80 -0.12 -7.26
N ALA A 39 0.38 -0.42 -6.73
CA ALA A 39 1.64 0.23 -7.08
C ALA A 39 1.97 0.06 -8.57
N ALA A 40 1.59 -1.07 -9.17
CA ALA A 40 1.74 -1.35 -10.59
C ALA A 40 0.70 -0.66 -11.49
N MET A 41 -0.37 -0.08 -10.92
CA MET A 41 -1.40 0.63 -11.69
C MET A 41 -1.01 2.08 -12.03
N SER A 42 -1.66 2.63 -13.06
CA SER A 42 -1.55 4.05 -13.40
C SER A 42 -2.12 4.95 -12.29
N PRO A 43 -1.60 6.18 -12.09
CA PRO A 43 -2.03 7.09 -11.03
C PRO A 43 -3.52 7.45 -11.10
N ASP A 44 -4.11 7.49 -12.29
CA ASP A 44 -5.56 7.69 -12.46
C ASP A 44 -6.38 6.54 -11.87
N ARG A 45 -5.90 5.30 -12.00
CA ARG A 45 -6.55 4.12 -11.40
C ARG A 45 -6.32 4.05 -9.89
N GLN A 46 -5.14 4.43 -9.41
CA GLN A 46 -4.87 4.50 -7.97
C GLN A 46 -5.79 5.49 -7.26
N GLN A 47 -6.22 6.56 -7.94
CA GLN A 47 -7.19 7.52 -7.41
C GLN A 47 -8.63 7.00 -7.42
N ALA A 48 -8.90 5.86 -8.05
CA ALA A 48 -10.22 5.27 -8.22
C ALA A 48 -10.35 3.86 -7.61
N ILE A 49 -9.56 3.57 -6.56
CA ILE A 49 -9.61 2.28 -5.84
C ILE A 49 -9.74 2.47 -4.33
N PHE A 50 -10.30 1.46 -3.69
CA PHE A 50 -10.33 1.28 -2.24
C PHE A 50 -9.71 -0.05 -1.87
N ILE A 51 -9.03 -0.13 -0.73
CA ILE A 51 -8.60 -1.40 -0.13
C ILE A 51 -9.40 -1.59 1.15
N GLN A 52 -10.08 -2.72 1.28
CA GLN A 52 -10.78 -3.10 2.50
C GLN A 52 -10.10 -4.31 3.12
N MET A 53 -9.85 -4.26 4.43
CA MET A 53 -9.38 -5.38 5.22
C MET A 53 -10.57 -6.21 5.70
N ASP A 54 -10.59 -7.47 5.29
CA ASP A 54 -11.72 -8.36 5.55
C ASP A 54 -11.86 -8.72 7.03
N ASP A 55 -10.74 -8.89 7.74
CA ASP A 55 -10.74 -9.34 9.15
C ASP A 55 -10.93 -8.18 10.14
N LEU A 56 -10.38 -7.00 9.83
CA LEU A 56 -10.34 -5.85 10.74
C LEU A 56 -11.45 -4.81 10.48
N GLY A 57 -12.20 -4.94 9.37
CA GLY A 57 -13.20 -3.94 8.96
C GLY A 57 -12.60 -2.56 8.68
N LEU A 58 -11.29 -2.48 8.45
CA LEU A 58 -10.59 -1.25 8.07
C LEU A 58 -10.74 -1.02 6.57
N ARG A 59 -10.92 0.24 6.16
CA ARG A 59 -11.02 0.62 4.74
C ARG A 59 -10.07 1.77 4.49
N PHE A 60 -9.24 1.63 3.48
CA PHE A 60 -8.32 2.64 2.99
C PHE A 60 -8.86 3.23 1.70
N GLY A 61 -9.16 4.52 1.72
CA GLY A 61 -9.51 5.28 0.52
C GLY A 61 -8.32 5.65 -0.36
N PRO A 62 -8.57 6.22 -1.55
CA PRO A 62 -7.52 6.70 -2.44
C PRO A 62 -6.41 7.53 -1.75
N PRO A 63 -6.71 8.52 -0.87
CA PRO A 63 -5.65 9.26 -0.19
C PRO A 63 -4.86 8.42 0.81
N GLU A 64 -5.50 7.47 1.50
CA GLU A 64 -4.84 6.60 2.47
C GLU A 64 -3.98 5.54 1.78
N VAL A 65 -4.44 5.00 0.65
CA VAL A 65 -3.66 4.06 -0.16
C VAL A 65 -2.42 4.75 -0.75
N ALA A 66 -2.54 6.02 -1.18
CA ALA A 66 -1.39 6.80 -1.62
C ALA A 66 -0.35 7.00 -0.50
N GLU A 67 -0.80 7.32 0.72
CA GLU A 67 0.08 7.43 1.87
C GLU A 67 0.71 6.08 2.26
N LEU A 68 -0.05 4.99 2.19
CA LEU A 68 0.44 3.62 2.43
C LEU A 68 1.52 3.23 1.42
N LEU A 69 1.30 3.49 0.14
CA LEU A 69 2.28 3.26 -0.93
C LEU A 69 3.54 4.09 -0.71
N ARG A 70 3.38 5.36 -0.32
CA ARG A 70 4.50 6.25 -0.02
C ARG A 70 5.30 5.74 1.17
N PHE A 71 4.64 5.34 2.25
CA PHE A 71 5.28 4.77 3.44
C PHE A 71 6.06 3.50 3.12
N LEU A 72 5.49 2.58 2.34
CA LEU A 72 6.15 1.32 1.99
C LEU A 72 7.33 1.52 1.04
N ARG A 73 7.23 2.49 0.13
CA ARG A 73 8.36 2.90 -0.72
C ARG A 73 9.48 3.54 0.11
N ASP A 74 9.14 4.39 1.07
CA ASP A 74 10.09 5.08 1.94
C ASP A 74 10.80 4.10 2.89
N GLU A 75 10.08 3.16 3.50
CA GLU A 75 10.67 2.08 4.32
C GLU A 75 11.57 1.16 3.48
N SER A 76 11.17 0.82 2.24
CA SER A 76 12.03 0.04 1.35
C SER A 76 13.27 0.82 0.86
N ALA A 77 13.17 2.14 0.75
CA ALA A 77 14.29 3.02 0.43
C ALA A 77 15.23 3.20 1.63
N GLY A 78 14.69 3.30 2.85
CA GLY A 78 15.46 3.33 4.10
C GLY A 78 16.16 2.01 4.44
N LEU A 79 15.78 0.90 3.79
CA LEU A 79 16.54 -0.36 3.78
C LEU A 79 17.53 -0.44 2.61
N SER A 80 17.41 0.43 1.61
CA SER A 80 18.34 0.55 0.48
C SER A 80 19.47 1.54 0.72
N ASP A 81 19.46 2.27 1.84
CA ASP A 81 20.65 2.89 2.42
C ASP A 81 21.57 1.83 3.02
N ASN A 82 22.08 0.94 2.15
CA ASN A 82 23.29 0.17 2.37
C ASN A 82 24.54 1.08 2.29
N GLU A 83 24.43 2.33 2.70
CA GLU A 83 25.58 3.10 3.15
C GLU A 83 25.84 2.68 4.61
N ILE A 84 26.26 1.42 4.76
CA ILE A 84 27.17 1.04 5.85
C ILE A 84 28.41 1.88 5.58
N ALA A 85 28.39 3.13 6.05
CA ALA A 85 29.56 3.96 6.12
C ALA A 85 30.56 3.18 6.96
N ASP A 86 31.56 2.65 6.25
CA ASP A 86 32.88 2.27 6.71
C ASP A 86 33.19 3.00 8.03
N ILE A 87 33.22 2.25 9.13
CA ILE A 87 33.71 2.75 10.41
C ILE A 87 35.22 2.61 10.29
N PRO A 88 36.02 3.67 10.08
CA PRO A 88 37.46 3.53 10.21
C PRO A 88 37.76 3.27 11.69
N ASP A 89 37.95 2.00 12.03
CA ASP A 89 38.71 1.59 13.21
C ASP A 89 40.18 1.88 12.88
N ASP A 90 40.64 3.09 13.21
CA ASP A 90 42.07 3.41 13.20
C ASP A 90 42.49 3.75 14.64
N ARG A 91 43.28 2.83 15.17
CA ARG A 91 43.90 2.82 16.49
C ARG A 91 45.31 3.39 16.42
#